data_AF-A0A2E3JPQ0-F1
#
_entry.id   AF-A0A2E3JPQ0-F1
#
_cell.length_a   1.000
_cell.length_b   1.000
_cell.length_c   1.000
_cell.angle_alpha   90.00
_cell.angle_beta   90.00
_cell.angle_gamma   90.00
#
_symmetry.space_group_name_H-M   'P 1'
#
loop_
_entity.id
_entity.type
_entity.pdbx_description
1 polymer ?
#
loop_
_entity_poly.entity_id
_entity_poly.type
_entity_poly.pdbx_seq_one_letter_code
_entity_poly.pdbx_strand_id
1 'polypeptide(L)' 'MFEITPNPNALKLNTEHTFEVGMDYFEVQESNPEMINKILSIEGVSSIFIGPNFLTLLKAVEYDWKDIKTTIEELL' A
#
# COMPACT_ATOMS: atom_id res chain seq x y z
N MET A 1 5.71 -11.88 0.51
CA MET A 1 5.12 -10.56 0.78
C MET A 1 4.34 -10.06 -0.43
N PHE A 2 4.99 -9.67 -1.54
CA PHE A 2 4.31 -9.06 -2.68
C PHE A 2 3.78 -10.04 -3.74
N GLU A 3 2.63 -9.75 -4.31
CA GLU A 3 1.99 -10.44 -5.44
C GLU A 3 1.57 -9.44 -6.52
N ILE A 4 1.81 -9.78 -7.78
CA ILE A 4 1.35 -8.98 -8.91
C ILE A 4 -0.16 -9.17 -9.12
N THR A 5 -0.82 -8.11 -9.60
CA THR A 5 -2.23 -8.17 -9.99
C THR A 5 -2.35 -7.99 -11.50
N PRO A 6 -3.51 -8.28 -12.12
CA PRO A 6 -3.75 -7.95 -13.52
C PRO A 6 -3.66 -6.45 -13.84
N ASN A 7 -3.84 -5.59 -12.82
CA ASN A 7 -3.62 -4.16 -12.95
C ASN A 7 -2.12 -3.85 -12.71
N PRO A 8 -1.37 -3.36 -13.71
CA PRO A 8 0.06 -3.08 -13.55
C PRO A 8 0.36 -1.99 -12.52
N ASN A 9 -0.63 -1.13 -12.23
CA ASN A 9 -0.52 -0.07 -11.21
C ASN A 9 -1.02 -0.51 -9.84
N ALA A 10 -1.39 -1.78 -9.65
CA ALA A 10 -1.77 -2.34 -8.35
C ALA A 10 -0.84 -3.48 -7.94
N LEU A 11 -0.37 -3.43 -6.70
CA LEU A 11 0.46 -4.44 -6.08
C LEU A 11 -0.21 -4.94 -4.81
N LYS A 12 -0.32 -6.26 -4.69
CA LYS A 12 -0.82 -6.88 -3.46
C LYS A 12 0.34 -7.13 -2.51
N LEU A 13 0.19 -6.68 -1.27
CA LEU A 13 1.09 -6.85 -0.15
C LEU A 13 0.42 -7.79 0.85
N ASN A 14 0.81 -9.06 0.87
CA ASN A 14 0.34 -10.01 1.87
C ASN A 14 0.99 -9.68 3.22
N THR A 15 0.15 -9.33 4.19
CA THR A 15 0.55 -8.98 5.56
C THR A 15 -0.65 -9.22 6.47
N GLU A 16 -0.41 -9.78 7.65
CA GLU A 16 -1.43 -9.82 8.69
C GLU A 16 -1.62 -8.40 9.24
N HIS A 17 -2.87 -8.04 9.54
CA HIS A 17 -3.22 -6.77 10.14
C HIS A 17 -4.56 -6.86 10.87
N THR A 18 -4.82 -5.89 11.75
CA THR A 18 -6.10 -5.72 12.45
C THR A 18 -6.95 -4.58 11.86
N PHE A 19 -6.52 -3.99 10.74
CA PHE A 19 -7.26 -2.93 10.06
C PHE A 19 -8.63 -3.42 9.57
N GLU A 20 -9.59 -2.50 9.51
CA GLU A 20 -10.93 -2.76 8.99
C GLU A 20 -10.88 -3.11 7.49
N VAL A 21 -11.35 -4.30 7.15
CA VAL A 21 -11.38 -4.82 5.77
C VAL A 21 -12.45 -4.10 4.95
N GLY A 22 -12.12 -3.78 3.70
CA GLY A 22 -13.00 -3.04 2.80
C GLY A 22 -12.82 -1.52 2.85
N MET A 23 -11.88 -1.03 3.65
CA MET A 23 -11.52 0.38 3.70
C MET A 23 -10.53 0.75 2.59
N ASP A 24 -10.66 1.98 2.08
CA ASP A 24 -9.71 2.63 1.19
C ASP A 24 -9.12 3.87 1.86
N TYR A 25 -7.82 4.08 1.68
CA TYR A 25 -7.11 5.26 2.14
C TYR A 25 -6.43 5.95 0.96
N PHE A 26 -6.70 7.25 0.80
CA PHE A 26 -6.23 8.04 -0.34
C PHE A 26 -5.25 9.16 0.03
N GLU A 27 -5.18 9.51 1.32
CA GLU A 27 -4.32 10.58 1.81
C GLU A 27 -3.93 10.33 3.27
N VAL A 28 -2.83 10.95 3.68
CA VAL A 28 -2.34 10.91 5.06
C VAL A 28 -3.26 11.73 5.95
N GLN A 29 -3.76 11.11 7.03
CA GLN A 29 -4.61 11.77 8.03
C GLN A 29 -4.23 11.29 9.43
N GLU A 30 -4.37 12.15 10.44
CA GLU A 30 -4.02 11.83 11.83
C GLU A 30 -4.82 10.62 12.39
N SER A 31 -6.05 10.41 11.91
CA SER A 31 -6.91 9.29 12.31
C SER A 31 -6.55 7.95 11.67
N ASN A 32 -5.73 7.93 10.63
CA ASN A 32 -5.36 6.69 9.94
C ASN A 32 -4.37 5.88 10.80
N PRO A 33 -4.32 4.55 10.63
CA PRO A 33 -3.27 3.75 11.24
C PRO A 33 -1.88 4.25 10.81
N GLU A 34 -0.93 4.27 11.76
CA GLU A 34 0.42 4.79 11.51
C GLU A 34 1.10 4.10 10.31
N MET A 35 0.94 2.78 10.19
CA MET A 35 1.48 2.01 9.06
C MET A 35 0.89 2.45 7.72
N ILE A 36 -0.41 2.72 7.67
CA ILE A 36 -1.10 3.17 6.45
C ILE A 36 -0.56 4.53 6.04
N ASN A 37 -0.40 5.46 7.00
CA ASN A 37 0.21 6.76 6.73
C ASN A 37 1.65 6.66 6.25
N LYS A 38 2.46 5.77 6.86
CA LYS A 38 3.84 5.52 6.42
C LYS A 38 3.89 5.06 4.96
N ILE A 39 3.05 4.10 4.58
CA ILE A 39 3.01 3.58 3.20
C ILE A 39 2.43 4.62 2.23
N LEU A 40 1.40 5.38 2.60
CA LEU A 40 0.86 6.48 1.78
C LEU A 40 1.84 7.63 1.59
N SER A 41 2.80 7.79 2.51
CA SER A 41 3.84 8.82 2.40
C SER A 41 4.98 8.41 1.45
N ILE A 42 4.98 7.18 0.95
CA ILE A 42 5.96 6.72 -0.04
C ILE A 42 5.65 7.38 -1.38
N GLU A 43 6.66 8.04 -1.95
CA GLU A 43 6.54 8.71 -3.23
C GLU A 43 6.06 7.72 -4.32
N GLY A 44 5.02 8.13 -5.04
CA GLY A 44 4.40 7.32 -6.08
C GLY A 44 3.29 6.38 -5.62
N VAL A 45 3.07 6.16 -4.32
CA VAL A 45 1.87 5.47 -3.82
C VAL A 45 0.67 6.43 -3.88
N SER A 46 -0.42 5.99 -4.50
CA SER A 46 -1.62 6.82 -4.69
C SER A 46 -2.77 6.45 -3.76
N SER A 47 -2.93 5.16 -3.42
CA SER A 47 -3.91 4.73 -2.43
C SER A 47 -3.63 3.33 -1.91
N ILE A 48 -4.32 2.97 -0.82
CA ILE A 48 -4.24 1.66 -0.17
C ILE A 48 -5.65 1.13 0.07
N PHE A 49 -5.94 -0.06 -0.44
CA PHE A 49 -7.15 -0.82 -0.14
C PHE A 49 -6.84 -1.93 0.88
N ILE A 50 -7.70 -2.11 1.89
CA ILE A 50 -7.57 -3.14 2.92
C ILE A 50 -8.34 -4.39 2.54
N GLY A 51 -7.62 -5.48 2.25
CA GLY A 51 -8.18 -6.82 2.05
C GLY A 51 -8.05 -7.69 3.30
N PRO A 52 -8.64 -8.90 3.29
CA PRO A 52 -8.42 -9.87 4.37
C PRO A 52 -6.99 -10.42 4.31
N ASN A 53 -6.14 -10.04 5.28
CA ASN A 53 -4.72 -10.42 5.38
C ASN A 53 -3.85 -9.93 4.21
N PHE A 54 -4.24 -8.84 3.56
CA PHE A 54 -3.41 -8.17 2.57
C PHE A 54 -3.81 -6.70 2.39
N LEU A 55 -2.87 -5.91 1.88
CA LEU A 55 -3.12 -4.57 1.38
C LEU A 55 -2.97 -4.57 -0.14
N THR A 56 -3.81 -3.82 -0.86
CA THR A 56 -3.55 -3.51 -2.27
C THR A 56 -3.08 -2.08 -2.36
N LEU A 57 -1.85 -1.89 -2.82
CA LEU A 57 -1.25 -0.58 -3.03
C LEU A 57 -1.49 -0.20 -4.49
N LEU A 58 -2.03 0.99 -4.71
CA LEU A 58 -2.04 1.61 -6.02
C LEU A 58 -0.87 2.59 -6.12
N LYS A 59 -0.24 2.63 -7.30
CA LYS A 59 0.79 3.62 -7.62
C LYS A 59 0.34 4.55 -8.74
N ALA A 60 0.96 5.73 -8.80
CA ALA A 60 0.90 6.58 -9.98
C ALA A 60 1.61 5.91 -11.18
N VAL A 61 1.20 6.27 -12.40
CA VAL A 61 1.56 5.54 -13.62
C VAL A 61 3.06 5.68 -13.94
N GLU A 62 3.63 6.82 -13.61
CA GLU A 62 5.02 7.22 -13.87
C GLU A 62 6.05 6.58 -12.93
N TYR A 63 5.62 5.93 -11.84
CA TYR A 63 6.52 5.29 -10.87
C TYR A 63 6.73 3.81 -11.17
N ASP A 64 7.88 3.25 -10.77
CA ASP A 64 8.15 1.82 -10.84
C ASP A 64 7.95 1.16 -9.47
N TRP A 65 7.43 -0.07 -9.47
CA TRP A 65 7.25 -0.83 -8.24
C TRP A 65 8.56 -1.20 -7.56
N LYS A 66 9.67 -1.25 -8.29
CA LYS A 66 10.98 -1.62 -7.75
C LYS A 66 11.37 -0.70 -6.60
N ASP A 67 11.32 0.61 -6.80
CA ASP A 67 11.75 1.59 -5.80
C ASP A 67 10.76 1.64 -4.62
N ILE A 68 9.46 1.57 -4.91
CA ILE A 68 8.41 1.53 -3.88
C ILE A 68 8.55 0.29 -3.00
N LYS A 69 8.83 -0.89 -3.58
CA LYS A 69 9.02 -2.14 -2.84
C LYS A 69 10.22 -2.06 -1.90
N THR A 70 11.35 -1.52 -2.37
CA THR A 70 12.54 -1.34 -1.52
C THR A 70 12.21 -0.47 -0.30
N THR A 71 11.51 0.65 -0.48
CA THR A 71 11.08 1.51 0.64
C THR A 71 10.14 0.78 1.61
N ILE A 72 9.19 -0.02 1.12
CA ILE A 72 8.29 -0.80 1.98
C ILE A 72 9.06 -1.85 2.78
N GLU A 73 10.02 -2.55 2.17
CA GLU A 73 10.86 -3.54 2.84
C GLU A 73 11.76 -2.94 3.92
N GLU A 74 12.12 -1.65 3.82
CA GLU A 74 12.86 -0.93 4.87
C GLU A 74 11.96 -0.42 6.00
N LEU A 75 10.66 -0.25 5.74
CA LEU A 75 9.67 0.23 6.71
C LEU A 75 9.07 -0.87 7.60
N LEU A 76 9.01 -2.11 7.10
CA LEU A 76 8.36 -3.28 7.72
C LEU A 76 9.35 -4.22 8.40
#